data_AF-A0A7V9VUE5-F1
#
_entry.id   AF-A0A7V9VUE5-F1
#
_cell.length_a   1.000
_cell.length_b   1.000
_cell.length_c   1.000
_cell.angle_alpha   90.00
_cell.angle_beta   90.00
_cell.angle_gamma   90.00
#
_symmetry.space_group_name_H-M   'P 1'
#
loop_
_entity.id
_entity.type
_entity.pdbx_description
1 polymer ?
#
loop_
_entity_poly.entity_id
_entity_poly.type
_entity_poly.pdbx_seq_one_letter_code
_entity_poly.pdbx_strand_id
1 'polypeptide(L)'
;MEDPSQSLVFNGLNGATGDYLLPPLTTAQVARFARGERLDVQHRKDLQARHFVQTQPSYHMVAGRDPTDLAQTGWGVIFARDADPAIREALAPLLDHRRLGAAATDERRYREYVGEDGCHPGESAYDFLGRFGVGPGPANPDKVPYYLLIVGDPETIPFHFQYQLDVVRAVGRVHFDTIEEYARYADSVVTTESSVSRPRRAVFFGVCNDGDPATALSATQLVAPLAVFLKSDQPEWSVETIVGPGQATKERLGQVLGGDQTPAFLFTASHGIGFPVDDPRLLPQQGALVCQDWPGPENHKGALSEDFYLGADDIGDGARLQGVIGFHFACYGAGTPRLDDFAHHAFEEAAPLAPHAFVAALPKRLLGHPKGGALAIVGHVERAWGCSFDWQGAGPQREVFESTF
;
A
#
# COMPACT_ATOMS: atom_id res chain seq x y z
N MET A 1 2.94 24.96 21.75
CA MET A 1 3.13 25.95 20.67
C MET A 1 4.27 25.43 19.83
N GLU A 2 3.95 24.98 18.62
CA GLU A 2 4.88 24.36 17.67
C GLU A 2 5.92 25.38 17.18
N ASP A 3 7.14 24.93 16.85
CA ASP A 3 8.12 25.74 16.16
C ASP A 3 7.84 25.72 14.64
N PRO A 4 7.34 26.81 14.04
CA PRO A 4 6.99 26.85 12.62
C PRO A 4 8.20 26.75 11.69
N SER A 5 9.43 26.76 12.21
CA SER A 5 10.68 26.67 11.44
C SER A 5 11.25 25.25 11.32
N GLN A 6 10.65 24.25 11.99
CA GLN A 6 11.11 22.86 11.97
C GLN A 6 11.10 22.31 10.54
N SER A 7 12.22 21.74 10.08
CA SER A 7 12.35 21.07 8.78
C SER A 7 11.97 19.59 8.86
N LEU A 8 11.08 19.15 7.99
CA LEU A 8 10.66 17.78 7.78
C LEU A 8 11.36 17.20 6.54
N VAL A 9 11.78 15.95 6.64
CA VAL A 9 12.40 15.19 5.54
C VAL A 9 11.42 14.14 5.02
N PHE A 10 11.55 13.81 3.73
CA PHE A 10 10.61 12.95 3.01
C PHE A 10 11.36 11.82 2.34
N ASN A 11 10.68 10.67 2.20
CA ASN A 11 11.21 9.61 1.37
C ASN A 11 11.04 10.00 -0.11
N GLY A 12 11.89 9.45 -0.98
CA GLY A 12 11.71 9.56 -2.42
C GLY A 12 12.91 10.15 -3.15
N LEU A 13 13.40 9.45 -4.16
CA LEU A 13 14.47 9.93 -5.04
C LEU A 13 13.99 9.98 -6.49
N ASN A 14 14.44 11.00 -7.22
CA ASN A 14 14.26 11.09 -8.66
C ASN A 14 15.31 10.20 -9.35
N GLY A 15 14.87 9.15 -10.04
CA GLY A 15 15.77 8.20 -10.70
C GLY A 15 16.57 8.81 -11.87
N ALA A 16 16.11 9.91 -12.46
CA ALA A 16 16.79 10.59 -13.55
C ALA A 16 17.86 11.59 -13.07
N THR A 17 17.70 12.18 -11.88
CA THR A 17 18.63 13.22 -11.39
C THR A 17 19.42 12.82 -10.15
N GLY A 18 18.94 11.84 -9.39
CA GLY A 18 19.47 11.44 -8.08
C GLY A 18 19.11 12.38 -6.94
N ASP A 19 18.31 13.42 -7.21
CA ASP A 19 17.84 14.37 -6.19
C ASP A 19 16.62 13.81 -5.44
N TYR A 20 16.30 14.41 -4.29
CA TYR A 20 15.04 14.10 -3.60
C TYR A 20 13.83 14.56 -4.41
N LEU A 21 12.76 13.74 -4.41
CA LEU A 21 11.50 14.09 -5.06
C LEU A 21 10.82 15.31 -4.43
N LEU A 22 11.02 15.47 -3.12
CA LEU A 22 10.57 16.63 -2.36
C LEU A 22 11.76 17.19 -1.57
N PRO A 23 12.07 18.49 -1.70
CA PRO A 23 13.03 19.11 -0.80
C PRO A 23 12.48 19.09 0.63
N PRO A 24 13.33 19.23 1.66
CA PRO A 24 12.87 19.42 3.02
C PRO A 24 11.90 20.61 3.12
N LEU A 25 10.80 20.41 3.85
CA LEU A 25 9.73 21.40 4.01
C LEU A 25 9.57 21.73 5.48
N THR A 26 9.21 22.96 5.81
CA THR A 26 8.89 23.29 7.20
C THR A 26 7.51 22.76 7.61
N THR A 27 7.30 22.52 8.91
CA THR A 27 5.97 22.17 9.45
C THR A 27 4.90 23.17 9.03
N ALA A 28 5.23 24.46 8.96
CA ALA A 28 4.31 25.49 8.47
C ALA A 28 3.96 25.34 6.98
N GLN A 29 4.92 24.94 6.14
CA GLN A 29 4.69 24.66 4.72
C GLN A 29 3.82 23.41 4.54
N VAL A 30 4.12 22.32 5.27
CA VAL A 30 3.31 21.09 5.27
C VAL A 30 1.88 21.36 5.74
N ALA A 31 1.72 22.08 6.86
CA ALA A 31 0.39 22.43 7.37
C ALA A 31 -0.39 23.34 6.41
N ARG A 32 0.30 24.18 5.63
CA ARG A 32 -0.34 24.98 4.57
C ARG A 32 -0.79 24.10 3.40
N PHE A 33 -0.01 23.09 3.01
CA PHE A 33 -0.41 22.12 1.99
C PHE A 33 -1.62 21.30 2.43
N ALA A 34 -1.57 20.73 3.65
CA ALA A 34 -2.70 19.98 4.21
C ALA A 34 -3.99 20.82 4.35
N ARG A 35 -3.89 22.10 4.73
CA ARG A 35 -5.05 23.01 4.79
C ARG A 35 -5.57 23.47 3.42
N GLY A 36 -4.78 23.31 2.36
CA GLY A 36 -5.18 23.60 0.99
C GLY A 36 -6.10 22.53 0.42
N GLU A 37 -6.09 21.32 0.97
CA GLU A 37 -6.86 20.21 0.43
C GLU A 37 -8.36 20.55 0.36
N ARG A 38 -8.91 20.61 -0.86
CA ARG A 38 -10.35 20.65 -1.08
C ARG A 38 -10.89 19.25 -0.84
N LEU A 39 -11.01 18.87 0.44
CA LEU A 39 -11.85 17.75 0.82
C LEU A 39 -13.25 18.08 0.30
N ASP A 40 -13.79 17.22 -0.56
CA ASP A 40 -15.17 17.39 -0.97
C ASP A 40 -16.07 17.43 0.29
N VAL A 41 -17.20 18.12 0.22
CA VAL A 41 -18.08 18.34 1.40
C VAL A 41 -18.48 17.02 2.06
N GLN A 42 -18.51 15.94 1.29
CA GLN A 42 -18.91 14.60 1.69
C GLN A 42 -17.77 13.80 2.30
N HIS A 43 -16.58 13.80 1.70
CA HIS A 43 -15.36 13.25 2.28
C HIS A 43 -15.04 13.92 3.62
N ARG A 44 -15.27 15.24 3.73
CA ARG A 44 -15.19 15.94 5.03
C ARG A 44 -16.20 15.42 6.05
N LYS A 45 -17.44 15.10 5.65
CA LYS A 45 -18.44 14.51 6.56
C LYS A 45 -18.04 13.10 6.97
N ASP A 46 -17.47 12.31 6.08
CA ASP A 46 -16.99 10.97 6.38
C ASP A 46 -15.80 11.01 7.34
N LEU A 47 -14.86 11.95 7.16
CA LEU A 47 -13.78 12.20 8.12
C LEU A 47 -14.28 12.71 9.47
N GLN A 48 -15.32 13.55 9.50
CA GLN A 48 -15.97 13.99 10.74
C GLN A 48 -16.69 12.84 11.46
N ALA A 49 -17.36 11.96 10.70
CA ALA A 49 -17.96 10.75 11.23
C ALA A 49 -16.87 9.80 11.76
N ARG A 50 -15.76 9.63 11.04
CA ARG A 50 -14.59 8.87 11.49
C ARG A 50 -13.99 9.45 12.77
N HIS A 51 -13.81 10.76 12.87
CA HIS A 51 -13.31 11.40 14.10
C HIS A 51 -14.25 11.15 15.30
N PHE A 52 -15.57 11.23 15.06
CA PHE A 52 -16.57 10.91 16.08
C PHE A 52 -16.55 9.42 16.48
N VAL A 53 -16.21 8.53 15.55
CA VAL A 53 -16.06 7.09 15.79
C VAL A 53 -14.73 6.74 16.47
N GLN A 54 -13.62 7.38 16.08
CA GLN A 54 -12.26 7.18 16.62
C GLN A 54 -12.10 7.66 18.07
N THR A 55 -12.97 8.56 18.54
CA THR A 55 -12.99 8.97 19.96
C THR A 55 -13.71 7.96 20.85
N GLN A 56 -14.15 6.80 20.31
CA GLN A 56 -14.66 5.66 21.07
C GLN A 56 -13.86 4.36 20.78
N PRO A 57 -13.72 3.43 21.75
CA PRO A 57 -12.64 2.43 21.78
C PRO A 57 -12.71 1.26 20.79
N SER A 58 -13.59 1.30 19.79
CA SER A 58 -13.72 0.27 18.76
C SER A 58 -14.72 0.77 17.73
N TYR A 59 -14.62 0.33 16.47
CA TYR A 59 -15.69 0.26 15.45
C TYR A 59 -15.44 1.00 14.14
N HIS A 60 -14.66 0.42 13.23
CA HIS A 60 -14.85 0.64 11.78
C HIS A 60 -16.11 -0.10 11.26
N MET A 61 -16.57 -1.12 11.99
CA MET A 61 -17.76 -1.93 11.70
C MET A 61 -18.91 -1.69 12.68
N VAL A 62 -20.14 -2.06 12.32
CA VAL A 62 -21.27 -2.11 13.29
C VAL A 62 -20.91 -2.95 14.52
N ALA A 63 -21.41 -2.53 15.70
CA ALA A 63 -21.01 -3.11 16.98
C ALA A 63 -21.25 -4.63 17.09
N GLY A 64 -20.36 -5.31 17.81
CA GLY A 64 -20.50 -6.74 18.16
C GLY A 64 -20.06 -7.73 17.07
N ARG A 65 -19.15 -7.35 16.18
CA ARG A 65 -18.61 -8.24 15.13
C ARG A 65 -17.09 -8.34 15.21
N ASP A 66 -16.58 -9.56 15.03
CA ASP A 66 -15.15 -9.83 14.92
C ASP A 66 -14.66 -9.43 13.51
N PRO A 67 -13.71 -8.47 13.39
CA PRO A 67 -13.19 -8.06 12.09
C PRO A 67 -12.48 -9.20 11.35
N THR A 68 -11.96 -10.22 12.04
CA THR A 68 -11.18 -11.30 11.43
C THR A 68 -12.04 -12.47 10.91
N ASP A 69 -13.34 -12.49 11.20
CA ASP A 69 -14.26 -13.53 10.76
C ASP A 69 -15.03 -13.09 9.50
N LEU A 70 -14.70 -13.69 8.35
CA LEU A 70 -15.37 -13.40 7.07
C LEU A 70 -16.88 -13.67 7.10
N ALA A 71 -17.35 -14.63 7.89
CA ALA A 71 -18.79 -14.93 7.98
C ALA A 71 -19.55 -13.79 8.69
N GLN A 72 -18.87 -13.02 9.55
CA GLN A 72 -19.45 -11.85 10.23
C GLN A 72 -19.24 -10.55 9.45
N THR A 73 -18.10 -10.40 8.79
CA THR A 73 -17.68 -9.16 8.11
C THR A 73 -18.06 -9.12 6.63
N GLY A 74 -18.27 -10.27 6.01
CA GLY A 74 -18.50 -10.41 4.59
C GLY A 74 -17.30 -10.06 3.72
N TRP A 75 -17.36 -10.51 2.48
CA TRP A 75 -16.36 -10.23 1.46
C TRP A 75 -17.04 -9.88 0.14
N GLY A 76 -16.58 -8.80 -0.50
CA GLY A 76 -17.08 -8.36 -1.79
C GLY A 76 -15.97 -8.07 -2.79
N VAL A 77 -16.30 -8.17 -4.07
CA VAL A 77 -15.40 -7.82 -5.18
C VAL A 77 -16.07 -6.80 -6.10
N ILE A 78 -15.35 -5.73 -6.44
CA ILE A 78 -15.81 -4.64 -7.29
C ILE A 78 -15.05 -4.66 -8.60
N PHE A 79 -15.72 -4.99 -9.69
CA PHE A 79 -15.19 -4.86 -11.03
C PHE A 79 -15.58 -3.51 -11.64
N ALA A 80 -14.82 -3.04 -12.63
CA ALA A 80 -15.31 -1.98 -13.50
C ALA A 80 -16.56 -2.46 -14.24
N ARG A 81 -17.51 -1.57 -14.53
CA ARG A 81 -18.74 -1.88 -15.26
C ARG A 81 -18.48 -2.67 -16.54
N ASP A 82 -17.49 -2.21 -17.30
CA ASP A 82 -17.11 -2.76 -18.61
C ASP A 82 -15.85 -3.64 -18.53
N ALA A 83 -15.57 -4.23 -17.36
CA ALA A 83 -14.44 -5.14 -17.19
C ALA A 83 -14.55 -6.36 -18.13
N ASP A 84 -13.42 -6.80 -18.68
CA ASP A 84 -13.36 -8.02 -19.48
C ASP A 84 -13.86 -9.22 -18.66
N PRO A 85 -14.91 -9.95 -19.11
CA PRO A 85 -15.41 -11.13 -18.43
C PRO A 85 -14.33 -12.19 -18.13
N ALA A 86 -13.28 -12.26 -18.96
CA ALA A 86 -12.16 -13.19 -18.77
C ALA A 86 -11.40 -12.92 -17.45
N ILE A 87 -11.39 -11.68 -16.95
CA ILE A 87 -10.77 -11.35 -15.66
C ILE A 87 -11.54 -12.03 -14.52
N ARG A 88 -12.87 -11.96 -14.55
CA ARG A 88 -13.72 -12.63 -13.56
C ARG A 88 -13.55 -14.14 -13.63
N GLU A 89 -13.49 -14.70 -14.84
CA GLU A 89 -13.24 -16.14 -15.04
C GLU A 89 -11.87 -16.56 -14.48
N ALA A 90 -10.82 -15.78 -14.71
CA ALA A 90 -9.49 -16.02 -14.16
C ALA A 90 -9.46 -15.96 -12.62
N LEU A 91 -10.29 -15.09 -12.02
CA LEU A 91 -10.41 -14.97 -10.57
C LEU A 91 -11.36 -15.99 -9.94
N ALA A 92 -12.08 -16.80 -10.72
CA ALA A 92 -13.11 -17.71 -10.23
C ALA A 92 -12.66 -18.60 -9.05
N PRO A 93 -11.45 -19.19 -9.03
CA PRO A 93 -10.98 -19.96 -7.87
C PRO A 93 -10.97 -19.17 -6.56
N LEU A 94 -10.54 -17.91 -6.60
CA LEU A 94 -10.54 -17.02 -5.44
C LEU A 94 -11.96 -16.62 -5.04
N LEU A 95 -12.80 -16.32 -6.03
CA LEU A 95 -14.20 -15.93 -5.81
C LEU A 95 -14.97 -17.04 -5.11
N ASP A 96 -14.84 -18.28 -5.57
CA ASP A 96 -15.45 -19.46 -4.96
C ASP A 96 -14.91 -19.70 -3.55
N HIS A 97 -13.59 -19.58 -3.36
CA HIS A 97 -12.96 -19.73 -2.05
C HIS A 97 -13.48 -18.70 -1.03
N ARG A 98 -13.60 -17.43 -1.43
CA ARG A 98 -14.13 -16.37 -0.56
C ARG A 98 -15.62 -16.52 -0.29
N ARG A 99 -16.39 -17.01 -1.26
CA ARG A 99 -17.82 -17.31 -1.05
C ARG A 99 -18.02 -18.35 0.04
N LEU A 100 -17.23 -19.43 0.04
CA LEU A 100 -17.31 -20.48 1.06
C LEU A 100 -17.13 -19.94 2.49
N GLY A 101 -16.23 -18.98 2.69
CA GLY A 101 -16.01 -18.33 3.99
C GLY A 101 -17.06 -17.27 4.33
N ALA A 102 -17.27 -16.31 3.43
CA ALA A 102 -18.13 -15.15 3.70
C ALA A 102 -19.62 -15.52 3.76
N ALA A 103 -20.09 -16.37 2.85
CA ALA A 103 -21.50 -16.78 2.77
C ALA A 103 -21.87 -17.91 3.75
N ALA A 104 -20.92 -18.37 4.59
CA ALA A 104 -21.12 -19.53 5.47
C ALA A 104 -22.34 -19.39 6.42
N THR A 105 -22.66 -18.18 6.84
CA THR A 105 -23.79 -17.88 7.74
C THR A 105 -24.94 -17.14 7.05
N ASP A 106 -24.65 -16.33 6.03
CA ASP A 106 -25.64 -15.54 5.30
C ASP A 106 -25.11 -15.22 3.89
N GLU A 107 -25.81 -15.65 2.85
CA GLU A 107 -25.44 -15.41 1.44
C GLU A 107 -25.25 -13.94 1.10
N ARG A 108 -25.88 -12.99 1.83
CA ARG A 108 -25.73 -11.55 1.58
C ARG A 108 -24.34 -11.02 1.89
N ARG A 109 -23.54 -11.78 2.66
CA ARG A 109 -22.16 -11.46 3.06
C ARG A 109 -21.16 -11.65 1.93
N TYR A 110 -21.52 -12.34 0.87
CA TYR A 110 -20.72 -12.45 -0.33
C TYR A 110 -21.35 -11.63 -1.45
N ARG A 111 -20.58 -10.75 -2.09
CA ARG A 111 -21.08 -9.90 -3.18
C ARG A 111 -20.07 -9.78 -4.32
N GLU A 112 -20.53 -10.02 -5.54
CA GLU A 112 -19.81 -9.68 -6.76
C GLU A 112 -20.52 -8.48 -7.43
N TYR A 113 -19.82 -7.36 -7.55
CA TYR A 113 -20.31 -6.17 -8.24
C TYR A 113 -19.73 -6.15 -9.66
N VAL A 114 -20.53 -6.59 -10.63
CA VAL A 114 -20.15 -6.80 -12.04
C VAL A 114 -21.18 -6.17 -12.98
N GLY A 115 -20.78 -5.83 -14.21
CA GLY A 115 -21.70 -5.22 -15.19
C GLY A 115 -22.34 -3.95 -14.64
N GLU A 116 -23.66 -3.83 -14.74
CA GLU A 116 -24.41 -2.67 -14.23
C GLU A 116 -24.23 -2.44 -12.71
N ASP A 117 -23.96 -3.50 -11.95
CA ASP A 117 -23.69 -3.41 -10.51
C ASP A 117 -22.22 -3.05 -10.20
N GLY A 118 -21.31 -3.18 -11.18
CA GLY A 118 -19.90 -2.78 -11.07
C GLY A 118 -19.71 -1.27 -10.92
N CYS A 119 -18.48 -0.83 -10.74
CA CYS A 119 -18.13 0.60 -10.63
C CYS A 119 -18.26 1.27 -12.00
N HIS A 120 -19.04 2.36 -12.08
CA HIS A 120 -19.20 3.12 -13.32
C HIS A 120 -18.03 4.12 -13.47
N PRO A 121 -17.60 4.45 -14.71
CA PRO A 121 -16.58 5.47 -14.92
C PRO A 121 -16.96 6.82 -14.28
N GLY A 122 -16.07 7.36 -13.44
CA GLY A 122 -16.29 8.61 -12.71
C GLY A 122 -17.27 8.55 -11.55
N GLU A 123 -17.77 7.36 -11.19
CA GLU A 123 -18.62 7.15 -10.02
C GLU A 123 -17.82 7.35 -8.73
N SER A 124 -18.35 8.12 -7.78
CA SER A 124 -17.75 8.25 -6.45
C SER A 124 -18.06 7.03 -5.58
N ALA A 125 -17.26 6.77 -4.55
CA ALA A 125 -17.55 5.68 -3.61
C ALA A 125 -18.91 5.88 -2.91
N TYR A 126 -19.29 7.15 -2.67
CA TYR A 126 -20.58 7.49 -2.09
C TYR A 126 -21.75 7.12 -3.00
N ASP A 127 -21.67 7.46 -4.30
CA ASP A 127 -22.71 7.13 -5.28
C ASP A 127 -22.84 5.61 -5.46
N PHE A 128 -21.70 4.92 -5.55
CA PHE A 128 -21.64 3.45 -5.60
C PHE A 128 -22.33 2.82 -4.39
N LEU A 129 -21.94 3.20 -3.16
CA LEU A 129 -22.56 2.70 -1.93
C LEU A 129 -24.06 3.05 -1.84
N GLY A 130 -24.44 4.23 -2.35
CA GLY A 130 -25.81 4.70 -2.41
C GLY A 130 -26.73 3.79 -3.22
N ARG A 131 -26.25 3.24 -4.34
CA ARG A 131 -26.99 2.25 -5.15
C ARG A 131 -27.36 1.00 -4.36
N PHE A 132 -26.56 0.65 -3.36
CA PHE A 132 -26.79 -0.49 -2.47
C PHE A 132 -27.40 -0.10 -1.11
N GLY A 133 -27.97 1.12 -1.02
CA GLY A 133 -28.69 1.60 0.16
C GLY A 133 -27.80 1.84 1.38
N VAL A 134 -26.51 2.12 1.15
CA VAL A 134 -25.55 2.48 2.19
C VAL A 134 -25.26 3.98 2.11
N GLY A 135 -25.42 4.66 3.24
CA GLY A 135 -25.01 6.05 3.43
C GLY A 135 -23.86 6.17 4.44
N PRO A 136 -23.51 7.40 4.86
CA PRO A 136 -22.45 7.65 5.83
C PRO A 136 -22.70 6.93 7.15
N GLY A 137 -21.65 6.34 7.73
CA GLY A 137 -21.73 5.60 8.99
C GLY A 137 -20.84 4.36 9.00
N PRO A 138 -20.89 3.55 10.08
CA PRO A 138 -20.09 2.34 10.20
C PRO A 138 -20.47 1.33 9.11
N ALA A 139 -19.51 0.51 8.68
CA ALA A 139 -19.77 -0.52 7.68
C ALA A 139 -20.81 -1.52 8.19
N ASN A 140 -21.90 -1.67 7.43
CA ASN A 140 -22.91 -2.69 7.64
C ASN A 140 -22.77 -3.81 6.59
N PRO A 141 -22.17 -4.95 6.95
CA PRO A 141 -21.91 -6.01 6.01
C PRO A 141 -23.17 -6.73 5.49
N ASP A 142 -24.37 -6.43 6.01
CA ASP A 142 -25.63 -7.00 5.51
C ASP A 142 -26.11 -6.30 4.23
N LYS A 143 -25.56 -5.11 3.97
CA LYS A 143 -25.82 -4.32 2.78
C LYS A 143 -24.65 -4.39 1.80
N VAL A 144 -23.47 -3.98 2.26
CA VAL A 144 -22.21 -4.01 1.51
C VAL A 144 -21.15 -4.58 2.43
N PRO A 145 -20.46 -5.67 2.04
CA PRO A 145 -19.39 -6.29 2.82
C PRO A 145 -18.33 -5.32 3.35
N TYR A 146 -17.67 -5.71 4.45
CA TYR A 146 -16.58 -4.94 5.06
C TYR A 146 -15.28 -5.08 4.28
N TYR A 147 -14.92 -6.31 3.87
CA TYR A 147 -13.78 -6.55 3.00
C TYR A 147 -14.19 -6.34 1.55
N LEU A 148 -13.50 -5.44 0.85
CA LEU A 148 -13.75 -5.16 -0.57
C LEU A 148 -12.45 -5.30 -1.37
N LEU A 149 -12.50 -6.11 -2.44
CA LEU A 149 -11.43 -6.19 -3.43
C LEU A 149 -11.83 -5.41 -4.69
N ILE A 150 -11.09 -4.37 -5.05
CA ILE A 150 -11.23 -3.68 -6.33
C ILE A 150 -10.44 -4.44 -7.39
N VAL A 151 -11.08 -4.74 -8.51
CA VAL A 151 -10.48 -5.38 -9.68
C VAL A 151 -10.58 -4.41 -10.85
N GLY A 152 -9.48 -3.70 -11.11
CA GLY A 152 -9.44 -2.67 -12.15
C GLY A 152 -8.30 -1.69 -11.99
N ASP A 153 -7.91 -1.10 -13.12
CA ASP A 153 -6.89 -0.07 -13.18
C ASP A 153 -7.36 1.23 -12.49
N PRO A 154 -6.42 2.07 -12.03
CA PRO A 154 -6.75 3.31 -11.33
C PRO A 154 -7.16 4.48 -12.25
N GLU A 155 -7.26 4.32 -13.57
CA GLU A 155 -7.95 5.29 -14.43
C GLU A 155 -9.45 4.99 -14.49
N THR A 156 -9.83 3.71 -14.61
CA THR A 156 -11.23 3.28 -14.67
C THR A 156 -11.90 3.32 -13.30
N ILE A 157 -11.21 2.84 -12.26
CA ILE A 157 -11.66 2.94 -10.86
C ILE A 157 -10.60 3.74 -10.09
N PRO A 158 -10.73 5.06 -9.93
CA PRO A 158 -9.69 5.90 -9.36
C PRO A 158 -9.20 5.54 -7.96
N PHE A 159 -7.98 5.93 -7.60
CA PHE A 159 -7.49 5.75 -6.23
C PHE A 159 -8.35 6.49 -5.19
N HIS A 160 -8.91 7.66 -5.52
CA HIS A 160 -9.81 8.37 -4.61
C HIS A 160 -11.06 7.54 -4.25
N PHE A 161 -11.57 6.72 -5.17
CA PHE A 161 -12.68 5.79 -4.89
C PHE A 161 -12.27 4.78 -3.81
N GLN A 162 -11.05 4.24 -3.91
CA GLN A 162 -10.50 3.35 -2.90
C GLN A 162 -10.31 4.06 -1.55
N TYR A 163 -9.74 5.26 -1.53
CA TYR A 163 -9.52 6.03 -0.29
C TYR A 163 -10.83 6.32 0.44
N GLN A 164 -11.88 6.69 -0.29
CA GLN A 164 -13.20 6.95 0.27
C GLN A 164 -13.85 5.68 0.86
N LEU A 165 -13.72 4.53 0.19
CA LEU A 165 -14.21 3.25 0.74
C LEU A 165 -13.45 2.84 2.01
N ASP A 166 -12.13 3.03 2.03
CA ASP A 166 -11.21 2.60 3.10
C ASP A 166 -11.35 3.41 4.40
N VAL A 167 -12.19 4.46 4.41
CA VAL A 167 -12.50 5.22 5.64
C VAL A 167 -13.17 4.33 6.70
N VAL A 168 -14.01 3.38 6.27
CA VAL A 168 -14.79 2.51 7.17
C VAL A 168 -14.78 1.04 6.75
N ARG A 169 -14.00 0.66 5.74
CA ARG A 169 -13.89 -0.70 5.20
C ARG A 169 -12.43 -1.09 5.03
N ALA A 170 -12.17 -2.39 4.86
CA ALA A 170 -10.86 -2.88 4.48
C ALA A 170 -10.82 -3.10 2.96
N VAL A 171 -10.09 -2.24 2.25
CA VAL A 171 -10.11 -2.21 0.78
C VAL A 171 -8.77 -2.61 0.18
N GLY A 172 -8.76 -3.68 -0.61
CA GLY A 172 -7.63 -4.08 -1.44
C GLY A 172 -7.88 -3.77 -2.91
N ARG A 173 -6.81 -3.77 -3.73
CA ARG A 173 -6.91 -3.66 -5.19
C ARG A 173 -5.98 -4.67 -5.86
N VAL A 174 -6.45 -5.26 -6.95
CA VAL A 174 -5.61 -5.96 -7.92
C VAL A 174 -5.83 -5.41 -9.33
N HIS A 175 -4.74 -5.21 -10.03
CA HIS A 175 -4.72 -4.89 -11.45
C HIS A 175 -3.44 -5.44 -12.07
N PHE A 176 -3.58 -6.25 -13.11
CA PHE A 176 -2.47 -6.89 -13.81
C PHE A 176 -2.57 -6.61 -15.31
N ASP A 177 -1.46 -6.80 -16.01
CA ASP A 177 -1.37 -6.50 -17.45
C ASP A 177 -1.92 -7.66 -18.30
N THR A 178 -2.01 -8.87 -17.73
CA THR A 178 -2.47 -10.09 -18.41
C THR A 178 -3.52 -10.87 -17.62
N ILE A 179 -4.39 -11.60 -18.31
CA ILE A 179 -5.41 -12.47 -17.70
C ILE A 179 -4.73 -13.60 -16.89
N GLU A 180 -3.60 -14.11 -17.36
CA GLU A 180 -2.83 -15.16 -16.71
C GLU A 180 -2.32 -14.73 -15.33
N GLU A 181 -2.00 -13.45 -15.13
CA GLU A 181 -1.58 -12.95 -13.81
C GLU A 181 -2.73 -12.90 -12.81
N TYR A 182 -3.96 -12.60 -13.24
CA TYR A 182 -5.14 -12.72 -12.38
C TYR A 182 -5.36 -14.17 -11.94
N ALA A 183 -5.25 -15.13 -12.86
CA ALA A 183 -5.36 -16.55 -12.55
C ALA A 183 -4.26 -17.01 -11.58
N ARG A 184 -3.01 -16.62 -11.83
CA ARG A 184 -1.88 -16.93 -10.93
C ARG A 184 -2.09 -16.36 -9.54
N TYR A 185 -2.58 -15.12 -9.43
CA TYR A 185 -2.88 -14.51 -8.13
C TYR A 185 -3.97 -15.30 -7.39
N ALA A 186 -5.09 -15.62 -8.06
CA ALA A 186 -6.17 -16.39 -7.47
C ALA A 186 -5.68 -17.77 -6.97
N ASP A 187 -4.96 -18.51 -7.81
CA ASP A 187 -4.40 -19.82 -7.45
C ASP A 187 -3.41 -19.71 -6.29
N SER A 188 -2.59 -18.66 -6.25
CA SER A 188 -1.61 -18.42 -5.18
C SER A 188 -2.28 -18.22 -3.84
N VAL A 189 -3.33 -17.39 -3.78
CA VAL A 189 -4.10 -17.14 -2.56
C VAL A 189 -4.75 -18.42 -2.07
N VAL A 190 -5.53 -19.09 -2.93
CA VAL A 190 -6.26 -20.32 -2.55
C VAL A 190 -5.32 -21.42 -2.09
N THR A 191 -4.23 -21.65 -2.83
CA THR A 191 -3.25 -22.69 -2.49
C THR A 191 -2.57 -22.40 -1.15
N THR A 192 -2.24 -21.13 -0.90
CA THR A 192 -1.60 -20.73 0.35
C THR A 192 -2.53 -20.92 1.54
N GLU A 193 -3.76 -20.43 1.44
CA GLU A 193 -4.73 -20.53 2.53
C GLU A 193 -5.20 -21.96 2.80
N SER A 194 -5.07 -22.86 1.82
CA SER A 194 -5.50 -24.26 1.94
C SER A 194 -4.39 -25.24 2.33
N SER A 195 -3.14 -24.99 1.93
CA SER A 195 -2.12 -26.06 1.92
C SER A 195 -0.67 -25.64 2.15
N VAL A 196 -0.32 -24.37 1.94
CA VAL A 196 1.07 -23.91 2.08
C VAL A 196 1.21 -23.10 3.36
N SER A 197 1.97 -23.65 4.31
CA SER A 197 2.36 -22.93 5.52
C SER A 197 3.83 -22.51 5.42
N ARG A 198 4.09 -21.22 5.65
CA ARG A 198 5.45 -20.70 5.79
C ARG A 198 5.82 -20.63 7.26
N PRO A 199 7.11 -20.77 7.61
CA PRO A 199 7.56 -20.52 8.97
C PRO A 199 7.15 -19.11 9.41
N ARG A 200 6.68 -18.97 10.66
CA ARG A 200 6.36 -17.69 11.31
C ARG A 200 7.62 -16.86 11.53
N ARG A 201 8.16 -16.34 10.44
CA ARG A 201 9.33 -15.47 10.40
C ARG A 201 8.93 -14.13 9.83
N ALA A 202 9.32 -13.07 10.52
CA ALA A 202 9.20 -11.69 10.10
C ALA A 202 10.59 -11.09 9.90
N VAL A 203 10.77 -10.33 8.82
CA VAL A 203 12.01 -9.57 8.57
C VAL A 203 11.66 -8.09 8.49
N PHE A 204 12.40 -7.28 9.24
CA PHE A 204 12.34 -5.83 9.22
C PHE A 204 13.60 -5.29 8.57
N PHE A 205 13.46 -4.75 7.37
CA PHE A 205 14.53 -4.27 6.51
C PHE A 205 14.54 -2.74 6.49
N GLY A 206 15.48 -2.12 7.18
CA GLY A 206 15.59 -0.66 7.28
C GLY A 206 16.84 -0.17 6.58
N VAL A 207 16.64 0.47 5.43
CA VAL A 207 17.70 1.14 4.70
C VAL A 207 18.16 2.36 5.49
N CYS A 208 19.48 2.59 5.53
CA CYS A 208 20.10 3.76 6.16
C CYS A 208 21.30 4.16 5.30
N ASN A 209 21.10 5.10 4.36
CA ASN A 209 22.17 5.56 3.48
C ASN A 209 23.01 6.65 4.17
N ASP A 210 24.30 6.68 3.89
CA ASP A 210 25.22 7.65 4.51
C ASP A 210 24.82 9.08 4.15
N GLY A 211 24.66 9.94 5.17
CA GLY A 211 24.30 11.35 4.98
C GLY A 211 22.85 11.59 4.54
N ASP A 212 21.99 10.57 4.51
CA ASP A 212 20.55 10.74 4.26
C ASP A 212 19.74 10.71 5.58
N PRO A 213 19.17 11.84 6.02
CA PRO A 213 18.38 11.90 7.25
C PRO A 213 17.09 11.07 7.20
N ALA A 214 16.47 10.90 6.03
CA ALA A 214 15.16 10.24 5.94
C ALA A 214 15.26 8.74 6.20
N THR A 215 16.20 8.06 5.54
CA THR A 215 16.46 6.63 5.77
C THR A 215 17.00 6.39 7.17
N ALA A 216 17.91 7.24 7.68
CA ALA A 216 18.38 7.18 9.06
C ALA A 216 17.25 7.29 10.11
N LEU A 217 16.30 8.21 9.89
CA LEU A 217 15.14 8.38 10.76
C LEU A 217 14.24 7.14 10.72
N SER A 218 13.88 6.64 9.53
CA SER A 218 13.02 5.45 9.41
C SER A 218 13.68 4.19 10.00
N ALA A 219 14.99 4.00 9.80
CA ALA A 219 15.72 2.86 10.36
C ALA A 219 15.71 2.85 11.89
N THR A 220 15.92 4.02 12.51
CA THR A 220 16.07 4.15 13.97
C THR A 220 14.75 4.37 14.71
N GLN A 221 13.79 5.06 14.10
CA GLN A 221 12.54 5.46 14.74
C GLN A 221 11.32 4.65 14.28
N LEU A 222 11.42 3.84 13.22
CA LEU A 222 10.31 3.00 12.74
C LEU A 222 10.70 1.53 12.75
N VAL A 223 11.70 1.15 11.94
CA VAL A 223 12.03 -0.26 11.69
C VAL A 223 12.53 -0.99 12.93
N ALA A 224 13.60 -0.48 13.57
CA ALA A 224 14.18 -1.15 14.73
C ALA A 224 13.19 -1.24 15.92
N PRO A 225 12.44 -0.17 16.27
CA PRO A 225 11.42 -0.24 17.31
C PRO A 225 10.28 -1.23 17.01
N LEU A 226 9.76 -1.24 15.78
CA LEU A 226 8.69 -2.18 15.40
C LEU A 226 9.14 -3.64 15.50
N ALA A 227 10.39 -3.93 15.11
CA ALA A 227 10.94 -5.27 15.25
C ALA A 227 11.04 -5.70 16.73
N VAL A 228 11.44 -4.78 17.62
CA VAL A 228 11.49 -5.03 19.07
C VAL A 228 10.08 -5.26 19.62
N PHE A 229 9.12 -4.42 19.22
CA PHE A 229 7.73 -4.55 19.61
C PHE A 229 7.16 -5.92 19.21
N LEU A 230 7.24 -6.28 17.91
CA LEU A 230 6.69 -7.54 17.41
C LEU A 230 7.34 -8.74 18.09
N LYS A 231 8.65 -8.69 18.36
CA LYS A 231 9.34 -9.77 19.07
C LYS A 231 8.85 -9.94 20.51
N SER A 232 8.43 -8.86 21.17
CA SER A 232 7.88 -8.89 22.52
C SER A 232 6.42 -9.34 22.53
N ASP A 233 5.62 -8.85 21.59
CA ASP A 233 4.19 -9.12 21.50
C ASP A 233 3.89 -10.53 20.96
N GLN A 234 4.68 -10.98 19.98
CA GLN A 234 4.51 -12.26 19.28
C GLN A 234 5.74 -13.18 19.50
N PRO A 235 5.93 -13.74 20.71
CA PRO A 235 7.13 -14.52 21.05
C PRO A 235 7.27 -15.83 20.25
N GLU A 236 6.21 -16.30 19.60
CA GLU A 236 6.24 -17.46 18.69
C GLU A 236 6.85 -17.14 17.32
N TRP A 237 7.00 -15.86 16.96
CA TRP A 237 7.56 -15.43 15.69
C TRP A 237 9.07 -15.25 15.78
N SER A 238 9.78 -15.77 14.78
CA SER A 238 11.18 -15.45 14.55
C SER A 238 11.28 -14.07 13.91
N VAL A 239 11.76 -13.08 14.64
CA VAL A 239 11.93 -11.70 14.12
C VAL A 239 13.40 -11.43 13.84
N GLU A 240 13.69 -11.07 12.59
CA GLU A 240 15.00 -10.60 12.14
C GLU A 240 14.94 -9.11 11.80
N THR A 241 15.98 -8.38 12.18
CA THR A 241 16.15 -6.95 11.86
C THR A 241 17.41 -6.79 11.03
N ILE A 242 17.25 -6.27 9.81
CA ILE A 242 18.33 -5.92 8.88
C ILE A 242 18.42 -4.40 8.88
N VAL A 243 19.24 -3.87 9.79
CA VAL A 243 19.48 -2.44 9.99
C VAL A 243 20.94 -2.24 10.35
N GLY A 244 21.59 -1.27 9.72
CA GLY A 244 22.98 -0.91 9.98
C GLY A 244 23.79 -0.74 8.70
N PRO A 245 25.00 -0.18 8.77
CA PRO A 245 25.81 0.10 7.58
C PRO A 245 26.12 -1.19 6.78
N GLY A 246 25.81 -1.17 5.49
CA GLY A 246 26.10 -2.26 4.55
C GLY A 246 25.29 -3.55 4.76
N GLN A 247 24.21 -3.53 5.55
CA GLN A 247 23.35 -4.71 5.76
C GLN A 247 22.14 -4.74 4.82
N ALA A 248 21.53 -3.59 4.58
CA ALA A 248 20.31 -3.44 3.79
C ALA A 248 20.62 -3.19 2.31
N THR A 249 21.39 -4.10 1.70
CA THR A 249 21.77 -4.05 0.27
C THR A 249 20.70 -4.65 -0.63
N LYS A 250 20.77 -4.35 -1.93
CA LYS A 250 19.92 -4.90 -2.99
C LYS A 250 20.03 -6.42 -3.05
N GLU A 251 21.24 -6.95 -2.94
CA GLU A 251 21.47 -8.40 -2.84
C GLU A 251 20.74 -9.00 -1.63
N ARG A 252 20.88 -8.38 -0.45
CA ARG A 252 20.21 -8.85 0.76
C ARG A 252 18.69 -8.78 0.63
N LEU A 253 18.16 -7.73 0.02
CA LEU A 253 16.73 -7.60 -0.24
C LEU A 253 16.25 -8.72 -1.18
N GLY A 254 16.97 -9.02 -2.25
CA GLY A 254 16.66 -10.14 -3.15
C GLY A 254 16.65 -11.50 -2.44
N GLN A 255 17.52 -11.71 -1.45
CA GLN A 255 17.51 -12.94 -0.63
C GLN A 255 16.23 -13.08 0.20
N VAL A 256 15.70 -11.97 0.73
CA VAL A 256 14.48 -11.96 1.59
C VAL A 256 13.19 -11.63 0.83
N LEU A 257 13.25 -11.28 -0.45
CA LEU A 257 12.10 -10.99 -1.31
C LEU A 257 12.16 -11.87 -2.57
N GLY A 258 11.82 -13.14 -2.41
CA GLY A 258 11.81 -14.12 -3.50
C GLY A 258 13.00 -15.10 -3.47
N GLY A 259 14.04 -14.80 -2.70
CA GLY A 259 15.15 -15.71 -2.49
C GLY A 259 14.91 -16.84 -1.48
N ASP A 260 15.90 -17.70 -1.42
CA ASP A 260 16.66 -17.95 -0.20
C ASP A 260 15.96 -17.92 1.18
N GLN A 261 15.78 -16.70 1.64
CA GLN A 261 15.44 -16.36 3.01
C GLN A 261 14.16 -15.55 3.05
N THR A 262 13.26 -15.78 2.09
CA THR A 262 11.98 -15.08 2.07
C THR A 262 11.20 -15.42 3.36
N PRO A 263 10.76 -14.43 4.16
CA PRO A 263 9.98 -14.60 5.39
C PRO A 263 8.48 -14.67 5.09
N ALA A 264 7.65 -15.13 6.03
CA ALA A 264 6.19 -15.00 5.92
C ALA A 264 5.74 -13.53 5.88
N PHE A 265 6.42 -12.66 6.63
CA PHE A 265 6.18 -11.23 6.65
C PHE A 265 7.48 -10.44 6.39
N LEU A 266 7.46 -9.50 5.44
CA LEU A 266 8.58 -8.60 5.15
C LEU A 266 8.12 -7.15 5.29
N PHE A 267 8.72 -6.41 6.21
CA PHE A 267 8.58 -4.96 6.31
C PHE A 267 9.84 -4.28 5.77
N THR A 268 9.69 -3.36 4.84
CA THR A 268 10.80 -2.56 4.30
C THR A 268 10.55 -1.08 4.54
N ALA A 269 11.57 -0.33 4.97
CA ALA A 269 11.57 1.13 4.92
C ALA A 269 12.76 1.64 4.13
N SER A 270 12.48 2.42 3.08
CA SER A 270 13.48 2.94 2.17
C SER A 270 12.97 4.17 1.43
N HIS A 271 13.80 4.76 0.58
CA HIS A 271 13.27 5.59 -0.49
C HIS A 271 12.58 4.71 -1.55
N GLY A 272 11.56 5.29 -2.17
CA GLY A 272 11.01 4.79 -3.43
C GLY A 272 11.46 5.70 -4.58
N ILE A 273 11.59 5.15 -5.77
CA ILE A 273 12.02 5.93 -6.93
C ILE A 273 10.81 6.55 -7.64
N GLY A 274 10.93 7.82 -8.03
CA GLY A 274 10.05 8.46 -8.99
C GLY A 274 10.82 8.94 -10.23
N PHE A 275 10.12 9.13 -11.34
CA PHE A 275 10.72 9.62 -12.59
C PHE A 275 9.93 10.80 -13.18
N PRO A 276 10.55 11.62 -14.04
CA PRO A 276 9.83 12.57 -14.89
C PRO A 276 8.75 11.89 -15.75
N VAL A 277 7.68 12.63 -16.08
CA VAL A 277 6.51 12.12 -16.84
C VAL A 277 6.90 11.57 -18.22
N ASP A 278 7.96 12.11 -18.82
CA ASP A 278 8.49 11.76 -20.13
C ASP A 278 9.64 10.73 -20.07
N ASP A 279 10.04 10.26 -18.88
CA ASP A 279 11.09 9.25 -18.74
C ASP A 279 10.52 7.85 -19.06
N PRO A 280 11.15 7.08 -19.97
CA PRO A 280 10.68 5.75 -20.34
C PRO A 280 10.70 4.75 -19.18
N ARG A 281 11.45 5.03 -18.09
CA ARG A 281 11.52 4.18 -16.90
C ARG A 281 10.36 4.40 -15.93
N LEU A 282 9.54 5.44 -16.13
CA LEU A 282 8.45 5.78 -15.22
C LEU A 282 7.52 4.58 -14.95
N LEU A 283 6.90 4.02 -15.98
CA LEU A 283 5.97 2.90 -15.82
C LEU A 283 6.63 1.61 -15.29
N PRO A 284 7.80 1.16 -15.80
CA PRO A 284 8.41 -0.08 -15.33
C PRO A 284 9.12 0.03 -13.96
N GLN A 285 9.63 1.21 -13.57
CA GLN A 285 10.53 1.35 -12.40
C GLN A 285 10.01 2.27 -11.29
N GLN A 286 8.97 3.09 -11.50
CA GLN A 286 8.46 3.94 -10.42
C GLN A 286 7.90 3.10 -9.27
N GLY A 287 8.31 3.44 -8.05
CA GLY A 287 8.02 2.66 -6.83
C GLY A 287 9.06 1.60 -6.49
N ALA A 288 10.15 1.46 -7.28
CA ALA A 288 11.27 0.60 -6.94
C ALA A 288 11.94 1.03 -5.61
N LEU A 289 12.50 0.06 -4.88
CA LEU A 289 13.00 0.24 -3.52
C LEU A 289 14.50 0.50 -3.51
N VAL A 290 14.91 1.71 -3.13
CA VAL A 290 16.33 2.09 -3.02
C VAL A 290 16.99 1.36 -1.85
N CYS A 291 18.17 0.79 -2.07
CA CYS A 291 18.93 0.03 -1.08
C CYS A 291 20.21 0.78 -0.65
N GLN A 292 20.97 0.20 0.29
CA GLN A 292 22.23 0.80 0.76
C GLN A 292 23.37 0.84 -0.26
N ASP A 293 23.21 0.19 -1.41
CA ASP A 293 24.13 0.28 -2.53
C ASP A 293 24.20 1.70 -3.10
N TRP A 294 23.15 2.51 -2.91
CA TRP A 294 23.24 3.95 -3.11
C TRP A 294 24.12 4.58 -2.02
N PRO A 295 25.24 5.25 -2.35
CA PRO A 295 26.21 5.71 -1.37
C PRO A 295 25.79 7.02 -0.66
N GLY A 296 24.55 7.45 -0.88
CA GLY A 296 23.96 8.64 -0.27
C GLY A 296 24.18 9.93 -1.07
N PRO A 297 23.52 11.03 -0.64
CA PRO A 297 23.42 12.28 -1.40
C PRO A 297 24.75 13.04 -1.52
N GLU A 298 25.73 12.80 -0.64
CA GLU A 298 27.04 13.46 -0.69
C GLU A 298 28.00 12.75 -1.66
N ASN A 299 27.86 11.43 -1.81
CA ASN A 299 28.79 10.60 -2.56
C ASN A 299 28.28 10.22 -3.96
N HIS A 300 27.00 10.43 -4.25
CA HIS A 300 26.42 10.22 -5.58
C HIS A 300 25.70 11.47 -6.09
N LYS A 301 25.90 11.79 -7.37
CA LYS A 301 25.22 12.86 -8.09
C LYS A 301 24.81 12.38 -9.48
N GLY A 302 23.64 12.80 -9.94
CA GLY A 302 23.09 12.38 -11.23
C GLY A 302 22.21 11.13 -11.13
N ALA A 303 21.78 10.63 -12.29
CA ALA A 303 20.86 9.50 -12.41
C ALA A 303 21.25 8.31 -11.52
N LEU A 304 20.26 7.65 -10.92
CA LEU A 304 20.49 6.45 -10.11
C LEU A 304 20.81 5.26 -11.01
N SER A 305 21.84 4.49 -10.66
CA SER A 305 22.13 3.18 -11.27
C SER A 305 21.05 2.18 -10.86
N GLU A 306 20.70 1.26 -11.77
CA GLU A 306 19.83 0.11 -11.45
C GLU A 306 20.42 -0.78 -10.35
N ASP A 307 21.74 -0.76 -10.13
CA ASP A 307 22.39 -1.47 -9.03
C ASP A 307 21.95 -0.96 -7.64
N PHE A 308 21.39 0.25 -7.56
CA PHE A 308 21.04 0.91 -6.30
C PHE A 308 19.66 0.58 -5.78
N TYR A 309 18.82 -0.06 -6.58
CA TYR A 309 17.42 -0.28 -6.22
C TYR A 309 16.87 -1.60 -6.75
N LEU A 310 15.90 -2.13 -6.03
CA LEU A 310 15.18 -3.33 -6.42
C LEU A 310 13.85 -2.95 -7.08
N GLY A 311 13.72 -3.30 -8.36
CA GLY A 311 12.51 -3.14 -9.18
C GLY A 311 11.84 -4.47 -9.52
N ALA A 312 10.83 -4.42 -10.38
CA ALA A 312 10.11 -5.62 -10.82
C ALA A 312 11.03 -6.59 -11.59
N ASP A 313 11.96 -6.07 -12.40
CA ASP A 313 12.86 -6.85 -13.24
C ASP A 313 13.88 -7.69 -12.45
N ASP A 314 14.14 -7.31 -11.20
CA ASP A 314 15.02 -8.06 -10.29
C ASP A 314 14.35 -9.33 -9.73
N ILE A 315 13.02 -9.44 -9.84
CA ILE A 315 12.27 -10.62 -9.41
C ILE A 315 12.23 -11.63 -10.55
N GLY A 316 13.21 -12.53 -10.59
CA GLY A 316 13.25 -13.61 -11.59
C GLY A 316 12.13 -14.64 -11.43
N ASP A 317 11.75 -15.33 -12.51
CA ASP A 317 10.64 -16.33 -12.52
C ASP A 317 10.82 -17.52 -11.56
N GLY A 318 12.04 -17.68 -11.03
CA GLY A 318 12.36 -18.67 -10.01
C GLY A 318 12.04 -18.24 -8.59
N ALA A 319 11.55 -17.01 -8.36
CA ALA A 319 11.36 -16.45 -7.04
C ALA A 319 10.31 -17.22 -6.22
N ARG A 320 10.54 -17.27 -4.90
CA ARG A 320 9.76 -18.03 -3.92
C ARG A 320 8.93 -17.07 -3.07
N LEU A 321 7.90 -16.52 -3.70
CA LEU A 321 7.05 -15.48 -3.12
C LEU A 321 5.76 -16.01 -2.51
N GLN A 322 5.38 -17.25 -2.85
CA GLN A 322 4.13 -17.84 -2.40
C GLN A 322 3.94 -17.69 -0.89
N GLY A 323 2.90 -16.96 -0.49
CA GLY A 323 2.53 -16.77 0.90
C GLY A 323 3.27 -15.65 1.63
N VAL A 324 4.05 -14.80 0.97
CA VAL A 324 4.60 -13.59 1.61
C VAL A 324 3.53 -12.50 1.72
N ILE A 325 3.52 -11.80 2.84
CA ILE A 325 2.91 -10.48 2.97
C ILE A 325 4.04 -9.46 3.05
N GLY A 326 4.04 -8.50 2.12
CA GLY A 326 5.03 -7.42 2.07
C GLY A 326 4.42 -6.10 2.53
N PHE A 327 5.15 -5.34 3.35
CA PHE A 327 4.85 -3.96 3.67
C PHE A 327 6.02 -3.09 3.20
N HIS A 328 5.77 -2.21 2.24
CA HIS A 328 6.78 -1.34 1.64
C HIS A 328 6.54 0.13 2.00
N PHE A 329 7.20 0.58 3.06
CA PHE A 329 7.29 1.98 3.43
C PHE A 329 8.27 2.71 2.48
N ALA A 330 7.78 3.03 1.29
CA ALA A 330 8.51 3.75 0.25
C ALA A 330 7.53 4.56 -0.63
N CYS A 331 8.01 5.64 -1.24
CA CYS A 331 7.20 6.44 -2.17
C CYS A 331 6.84 5.65 -3.42
N TYR A 332 5.61 5.80 -3.89
CA TYR A 332 5.04 5.12 -5.06
C TYR A 332 5.05 3.58 -4.98
N GLY A 333 5.33 3.00 -3.80
CA GLY A 333 5.53 1.56 -3.64
C GLY A 333 4.31 0.70 -3.97
N ALA A 334 3.10 1.27 -3.98
CA ALA A 334 1.87 0.59 -4.41
C ALA A 334 1.29 1.15 -5.72
N GLY A 335 1.54 2.42 -6.05
CA GLY A 335 1.03 3.03 -7.28
C GLY A 335 1.25 4.52 -7.35
N THR A 336 0.87 5.09 -8.50
CA THR A 336 1.00 6.52 -8.79
C THR A 336 -0.30 7.05 -9.38
N PRO A 337 -0.92 8.10 -8.80
CA PRO A 337 -2.02 8.80 -9.44
C PRO A 337 -1.52 9.61 -10.65
N ARG A 338 -2.42 9.99 -11.56
CA ARG A 338 -2.08 10.82 -12.72
C ARG A 338 -1.62 12.22 -12.31
N LEU A 339 -2.29 12.79 -11.32
CA LEU A 339 -2.05 14.14 -10.80
C LEU A 339 -1.55 14.04 -9.36
N ASP A 340 -0.77 15.04 -8.95
CA ASP A 340 -0.33 15.20 -7.57
C ASP A 340 -1.53 15.53 -6.66
N ASP A 341 -1.89 14.60 -5.76
CA ASP A 341 -3.04 14.76 -4.85
C ASP A 341 -2.73 15.76 -3.71
N PHE A 342 -1.46 16.11 -3.49
CA PHE A 342 -1.02 17.01 -2.40
C PHE A 342 -0.72 18.45 -2.85
N ALA A 343 -0.48 18.70 -4.13
CA ALA A 343 0.01 19.98 -4.64
C ALA A 343 -1.07 21.04 -4.90
N HIS A 344 -2.35 20.75 -4.67
CA HIS A 344 -3.48 21.56 -5.12
C HIS A 344 -3.46 23.06 -4.75
N HIS A 345 -2.60 23.51 -3.82
CA HIS A 345 -2.47 24.94 -3.50
C HIS A 345 -1.03 25.48 -3.39
N ALA A 346 0.00 24.68 -3.65
CA ALA A 346 1.38 25.17 -3.65
C ALA A 346 1.76 25.89 -4.96
N PHE A 347 1.18 25.47 -6.09
CA PHE A 347 1.60 25.85 -7.45
C PHE A 347 0.45 26.18 -8.42
N GLU A 348 -0.74 26.54 -7.93
CA GLU A 348 -1.94 26.91 -8.72
C GLU A 348 -2.55 25.83 -9.63
N GLU A 349 -1.81 24.80 -10.05
CA GLU A 349 -2.30 23.61 -10.77
C GLU A 349 -1.70 22.31 -10.21
N ALA A 350 -2.46 21.21 -10.23
CA ALA A 350 -1.96 19.88 -9.86
C ALA A 350 -0.98 19.40 -10.93
N ALA A 351 0.30 19.28 -10.58
CA ALA A 351 1.32 18.83 -11.51
C ALA A 351 1.06 17.36 -11.91
N PRO A 352 1.22 17.01 -13.20
CA PRO A 352 1.14 15.62 -13.62
C PRO A 352 2.30 14.83 -13.04
N LEU A 353 2.00 13.72 -12.38
CA LEU A 353 2.99 12.75 -11.90
C LEU A 353 3.24 11.63 -12.89
N ALA A 354 2.27 11.37 -13.76
CA ALA A 354 2.30 10.32 -14.77
C ALA A 354 1.38 10.64 -15.95
N PRO A 355 1.57 10.00 -17.12
CA PRO A 355 0.65 10.15 -18.25
C PRO A 355 -0.77 9.61 -17.94
N HIS A 356 -0.87 8.64 -17.04
CA HIS A 356 -2.09 8.06 -16.50
C HIS A 356 -1.79 7.47 -15.11
N ALA A 357 -2.80 7.25 -14.27
CA ALA A 357 -2.65 6.56 -13.00
C ALA A 357 -2.32 5.08 -13.22
N PHE A 358 -1.47 4.49 -12.39
CA PHE A 358 -1.11 3.08 -12.49
C PHE A 358 -0.76 2.44 -11.13
N VAL A 359 -0.93 1.12 -11.05
CA VAL A 359 -0.39 0.29 -9.96
C VAL A 359 1.08 0.00 -10.25
N ALA A 360 1.95 0.13 -9.24
CA ALA A 360 3.40 0.00 -9.42
C ALA A 360 3.80 -1.41 -9.91
N ALA A 361 4.84 -1.49 -10.74
CA ALA A 361 5.25 -2.74 -11.38
C ALA A 361 5.71 -3.81 -10.39
N LEU A 362 6.42 -3.43 -9.31
CA LEU A 362 6.92 -4.36 -8.30
C LEU A 362 5.77 -5.13 -7.60
N PRO A 363 4.75 -4.49 -7.00
CA PRO A 363 3.59 -5.21 -6.47
C PRO A 363 2.89 -6.12 -7.49
N LYS A 364 2.70 -5.68 -8.74
CA LYS A 364 2.11 -6.51 -9.80
C LYS A 364 2.92 -7.79 -9.99
N ARG A 365 4.25 -7.64 -10.13
CA ARG A 365 5.19 -8.75 -10.29
C ARG A 365 5.18 -9.71 -9.09
N LEU A 366 5.08 -9.19 -7.88
CA LEU A 366 5.07 -9.99 -6.65
C LEU A 366 3.77 -10.79 -6.49
N LEU A 367 2.62 -10.19 -6.77
CA LEU A 367 1.30 -10.80 -6.60
C LEU A 367 0.97 -11.80 -7.74
N GLY A 368 1.29 -11.45 -8.99
CA GLY A 368 1.02 -12.26 -10.19
C GLY A 368 2.12 -13.28 -10.55
N HIS A 369 3.02 -13.60 -9.62
CA HIS A 369 4.24 -14.38 -9.88
C HIS A 369 3.94 -15.83 -10.36
N PRO A 370 4.62 -16.34 -11.40
CA PRO A 370 4.30 -17.63 -12.04
C PRO A 370 4.53 -18.87 -11.18
N LYS A 371 5.37 -18.81 -10.14
CA LYS A 371 5.61 -19.92 -9.19
C LYS A 371 4.89 -19.77 -7.85
N GLY A 372 3.79 -19.01 -7.85
CA GLY A 372 3.10 -18.62 -6.64
C GLY A 372 3.57 -17.26 -6.15
N GLY A 373 2.62 -16.34 -6.02
CA GLY A 373 2.85 -14.94 -5.65
C GLY A 373 2.62 -14.63 -4.17
N ALA A 374 2.99 -13.41 -3.81
CA ALA A 374 2.65 -12.80 -2.53
C ALA A 374 1.12 -12.80 -2.33
N LEU A 375 0.68 -12.87 -1.07
CA LEU A 375 -0.75 -12.76 -0.72
C LEU A 375 -1.22 -11.31 -0.79
N ALA A 376 -0.39 -10.40 -0.30
CA ALA A 376 -0.68 -8.99 -0.21
C ALA A 376 0.61 -8.17 -0.21
N ILE A 377 0.52 -6.98 -0.79
CA ILE A 377 1.53 -5.94 -0.71
C ILE A 377 0.84 -4.68 -0.20
N VAL A 378 1.34 -4.15 0.92
CA VAL A 378 0.91 -2.87 1.49
C VAL A 378 1.98 -1.85 1.17
N GLY A 379 1.59 -0.69 0.65
CA GLY A 379 2.54 0.36 0.30
C GLY A 379 1.83 1.66 -0.03
N HIS A 380 2.60 2.72 -0.25
CA HIS A 380 2.03 4.03 -0.55
C HIS A 380 1.63 4.15 -2.02
N VAL A 381 0.42 4.66 -2.23
CA VAL A 381 0.07 5.33 -3.47
C VAL A 381 0.55 6.77 -3.34
N GLU A 382 1.34 7.22 -4.30
CA GLU A 382 2.03 8.51 -4.24
C GLU A 382 3.16 8.59 -3.19
N ARG A 383 3.52 9.79 -2.72
CA ARG A 383 4.69 10.02 -1.85
C ARG A 383 4.39 9.69 -0.38
N ALA A 384 5.38 9.11 0.30
CA ALA A 384 5.37 8.83 1.73
C ALA A 384 5.94 10.01 2.51
N TRP A 385 5.22 10.46 3.55
CA TRP A 385 5.62 11.62 4.34
C TRP A 385 6.26 11.17 5.66
N GLY A 386 7.45 11.68 5.99
CA GLY A 386 8.16 11.32 7.23
C GLY A 386 7.38 11.65 8.52
N CYS A 387 6.46 12.62 8.45
CA CYS A 387 5.56 12.96 9.55
C CYS A 387 4.49 11.90 9.86
N SER A 388 4.40 10.81 9.07
CA SER A 388 3.47 9.70 9.34
C SER A 388 3.87 8.84 10.55
N PHE A 389 5.12 8.93 11.03
CA PHE A 389 5.61 8.15 12.18
C PHE A 389 6.50 8.94 13.15
N ASP A 390 6.83 10.20 12.86
CA ASP A 390 7.60 11.07 13.76
C ASP A 390 6.98 12.48 13.82
N TRP A 391 6.60 12.92 15.02
CA TRP A 391 6.00 14.23 15.26
C TRP A 391 6.67 14.93 16.46
N GLN A 392 7.30 16.08 16.22
CA GLN A 392 8.03 16.77 17.29
C GLN A 392 7.07 17.38 18.32
N GLY A 393 7.28 17.06 19.60
CA GLY A 393 6.40 17.42 20.72
C GLY A 393 5.52 16.27 21.22
N ALA A 394 5.25 15.27 20.37
CA ALA A 394 4.60 14.01 20.73
C ALA A 394 5.58 12.82 20.75
N GLY A 395 6.70 12.92 20.02
CA GLY A 395 7.67 11.85 19.85
C GLY A 395 7.29 10.93 18.67
N PRO A 396 7.93 9.74 18.56
CA PRO A 396 7.55 8.74 17.58
C PRO A 396 6.06 8.40 17.72
N GLN A 397 5.33 8.37 16.61
CA GLN A 397 3.91 8.01 16.55
C GLN A 397 3.79 6.66 15.85
N ARG A 398 4.04 5.60 16.59
CA ARG A 398 4.11 4.23 16.06
C ARG A 398 2.80 3.48 16.24
N GLU A 399 1.87 4.01 17.02
CA GLU A 399 0.63 3.37 17.43
C GLU A 399 -0.22 2.92 16.23
N VAL A 400 -0.18 3.67 15.12
CA VAL A 400 -0.85 3.30 13.86
C VAL A 400 -0.24 2.02 13.25
N PHE A 401 1.08 1.85 13.35
CA PHE A 401 1.78 0.67 12.85
C PHE A 401 1.72 -0.49 13.86
N GLU A 402 1.88 -0.21 15.15
CA GLU A 402 1.78 -1.20 16.23
C GLU A 402 0.38 -1.84 16.29
N SER A 403 -0.69 -1.07 16.02
CA SER A 403 -2.05 -1.59 15.96
C SER A 403 -2.39 -2.38 14.68
N THR A 404 -1.46 -2.45 13.72
CA THR A 404 -1.61 -3.23 12.49
C THR A 404 -1.11 -4.68 12.65
N PHE A 405 -0.23 -4.92 13.63
CA PHE A 405 0.27 -6.25 14.02
C PHE A 405 -0.62 -6.88 15.07
#